data_AF-A0A2R6DV61-F1
#
_entry.id   AF-A0A2R6DV61-F1
#
_cell.length_a   1.000
_cell.length_b   1.000
_cell.length_c   1.000
_cell.angle_alpha   90.00
_cell.angle_beta   90.00
_cell.angle_gamma   90.00
#
_symmetry.space_group_name_H-M   'P 1'
#
loop_
_entity.id
_entity.type
_entity.pdbx_description
1 polymer ?
#
loop_
_entity_poly.entity_id
_entity_poly.type
_entity_poly.pdbx_seq_one_letter_code
_entity_poly.pdbx_strand_id
1 'polypeptide(L)' 'MPKVEITIPEHLEMQIAQLVEQGEFLNREEAIEDLLATGLKAYKTSGPMDDEEEPGYEDDGMMGHDDEYVF' A
#
# COMPACT_ATOMS: atom_id res chain seq x y z
N MET A 1 3.60 21.24 9.69
CA MET A 1 3.79 19.79 9.45
C MET A 1 4.68 19.21 10.54
N PRO A 2 4.46 17.95 10.96
CA PRO A 2 5.38 17.28 11.86
C PRO A 2 6.77 17.20 11.22
N LYS A 3 7.83 17.43 12.01
CA LYS A 3 9.20 17.25 11.57
C LYS A 3 9.64 15.85 11.97
N VAL A 4 10.09 15.06 11.01
CA VAL A 4 10.59 13.70 11.23
C VAL A 4 12.05 13.67 10.81
N GLU A 5 12.91 13.19 11.70
CA GLU A 5 14.33 12.99 11.42
C GLU A 5 14.58 11.51 11.17
N ILE A 6 15.14 11.20 9.99
CA ILE A 6 15.46 9.84 9.57
C ILE A 6 16.91 9.79 9.11
N THR A 7 17.60 8.72 9.47
CA THR A 7 18.97 8.47 9.01
C THR A 7 18.92 7.60 7.78
N ILE A 8 19.47 8.09 6.67
CA ILE A 8 19.52 7.38 5.40
C ILE A 8 20.97 6.91 5.15
N PRO A 9 21.19 5.64 4.77
CA PRO A 9 22.49 5.15 4.35
C PRO A 9 23.08 5.96 3.18
N GLU A 10 24.40 6.17 3.19
CA GLU A 10 25.11 7.00 2.20
C GLU A 10 24.86 6.58 0.75
N HIS A 11 24.78 5.27 0.48
CA HIS A 11 24.53 4.77 -0.88
C HIS A 11 23.13 5.11 -1.41
N LEU A 12 22.13 5.28 -0.53
CA LEU A 12 20.79 5.71 -0.92
C LEU A 12 20.76 7.23 -1.12
N GLU A 13 21.49 7.98 -0.31
CA GLU A 13 21.66 9.43 -0.52
C GLU A 13 22.27 9.72 -1.89
N MET A 14 23.31 9.00 -2.27
CA MET A 14 23.92 9.13 -3.60
C MET A 14 22.93 8.84 -4.73
N GLN A 15 22.05 7.84 -4.56
CA GLN A 15 21.03 7.52 -5.55
C GLN A 15 19.97 8.61 -5.65
N ILE A 16 19.47 9.11 -4.51
CA ILE A 16 18.49 10.20 -4.49
C ILE A 16 19.07 11.45 -5.15
N ALA A 17 20.34 11.78 -4.86
CA ALA A 17 21.01 12.91 -5.49
C ALA A 17 21.07 12.78 -7.02
N GLN A 18 21.38 11.58 -7.54
CA GLN A 18 21.39 11.33 -8.98
C GLN A 18 20.00 11.49 -9.62
N LEU A 19 18.93 11.07 -8.94
CA LEU A 19 17.56 11.22 -9.45
C LEU A 19 17.14 12.70 -9.49
N VAL A 20 17.54 13.49 -8.49
CA VAL A 20 17.35 14.95 -8.48
C VAL A 20 18.14 15.60 -9.62
N GLU A 21 19.40 15.19 -9.84
CA GLU A 21 20.22 15.71 -10.96
C GLU A 21 19.65 15.38 -12.33
N GLN A 22 19.01 14.21 -12.48
CA GLN A 22 18.30 13.80 -13.70
C GLN A 22 16.99 14.56 -13.91
N GLY A 23 16.57 15.36 -12.93
CA GLY A 23 15.33 16.15 -12.98
C GLY A 23 14.08 15.33 -12.72
N GLU A 24 14.19 14.13 -12.14
CA GLU A 24 13.00 13.38 -11.70
C GLU A 24 12.35 14.01 -10.46
N PHE A 25 13.12 14.71 -9.65
CA PHE A 25 12.64 15.40 -8.45
C PHE A 25 13.16 16.83 -8.39
N LEU A 26 12.38 17.77 -7.84
CA LEU A 26 12.82 19.17 -7.72
C LEU A 26 13.90 19.32 -6.64
N ASN A 27 13.80 18.55 -5.57
CA ASN A 27 14.74 18.57 -4.46
C ASN A 27 14.72 17.25 -3.67
N ARG A 28 15.69 17.11 -2.76
CA ARG A 28 15.83 15.92 -1.90
C ARG A 28 14.63 15.68 -1.00
N GLU A 29 14.02 16.72 -0.44
CA GLU A 29 12.88 16.58 0.49
C GLU A 29 11.67 15.98 -0.23
N GLU A 30 11.35 16.51 -1.41
CA GLU A 30 10.27 16.00 -2.27
C GLU A 30 10.53 14.56 -2.71
N ALA A 31 11.76 14.26 -3.13
CA ALA A 31 12.14 12.89 -3.49
C ALA A 31 11.91 11.90 -2.34
N ILE A 32 12.31 12.27 -1.12
CA ILE A 32 12.12 11.41 0.06
C ILE A 32 10.65 11.23 0.37
N GLU A 33 9.84 12.30 0.32
CA GLU A 33 8.41 12.22 0.59
C GLU A 33 7.69 11.32 -0.40
N ASP A 34 7.93 11.49 -1.70
CA ASP A 34 7.30 10.71 -2.76
C ASP A 34 7.73 9.24 -2.73
N LEU A 35 9.02 8.97 -2.50
CA LEU A 35 9.54 7.61 -2.37
C LEU A 35 8.94 6.90 -1.14
N LEU A 36 8.85 7.59 0.01
CA LEU A 36 8.23 7.03 1.21
C LEU A 36 6.73 6.80 1.02
N ALA A 37 6.01 7.75 0.42
CA ALA A 37 4.59 7.60 0.14
C ALA A 37 4.32 6.44 -0.81
N THR A 38 5.13 6.30 -1.86
CA THR A 38 5.03 5.20 -2.83
C THR A 38 5.38 3.86 -2.19
N GLY A 39 6.46 3.80 -1.41
CA GLY A 39 6.85 2.60 -0.68
C GLY A 39 5.80 2.16 0.34
N LEU A 40 5.20 3.09 1.07
CA LEU A 40 4.10 2.80 2.01
C LEU A 40 2.84 2.33 1.30
N LYS A 41 2.49 2.92 0.15
CA LYS A 41 1.37 2.44 -0.69
C LYS A 41 1.66 1.02 -1.15
N ALA A 42 2.79 0.80 -1.82
CA ALA A 42 3.19 -0.51 -2.30
C ALA A 42 3.19 -1.55 -1.18
N TYR A 43 3.76 -1.24 -0.02
CA TYR A 43 3.75 -2.12 1.15
C TYR A 43 2.35 -2.44 1.67
N LYS A 44 1.41 -1.48 1.66
CA LYS A 44 0.02 -1.72 2.03
C LYS A 44 -0.72 -2.56 0.99
N THR A 45 -0.46 -2.34 -0.29
CA THR A 45 -1.08 -3.14 -1.37
C THR A 45 -0.42 -4.50 -1.56
N SER A 46 0.83 -4.67 -1.14
CA SER A 46 1.63 -5.90 -1.26
C SER A 46 1.87 -6.59 0.08
N GLY A 47 1.26 -6.09 1.15
CA GLY A 47 1.19 -6.79 2.43
C GLY A 47 0.46 -8.11 2.22
N PRO A 48 0.61 -9.09 3.13
CA PRO A 48 -0.31 -10.23 3.12
C PRO A 48 -1.72 -9.65 2.97
N MET A 49 -2.49 -10.18 2.01
CA MET A 49 -3.95 -10.03 2.07
C MET A 49 -4.29 -10.18 3.53
N ASP A 50 -4.95 -9.18 4.10
CA ASP A 50 -5.31 -9.17 5.51
C ASP A 50 -5.94 -10.55 5.79
N ASP A 51 -5.18 -11.47 6.36
CA ASP A 51 -5.67 -12.74 6.90
C ASP A 51 -6.45 -12.43 8.21
N GLU A 52 -6.89 -11.19 8.36
CA GLU A 52 -7.80 -10.63 9.34
C GLU A 52 -9.02 -9.94 8.67
N GLU A 53 -9.20 -9.99 7.34
CA GLU A 53 -10.55 -10.10 6.80
C GLU A 53 -11.01 -11.54 7.06
N GLU A 54 -11.40 -11.78 8.31
CA GLU A 54 -12.33 -12.83 8.67
C GLU A 54 -13.36 -12.92 7.53
N PRO A 55 -13.59 -14.10 6.91
CA PRO A 55 -14.77 -14.30 6.12
C PRO A 55 -15.93 -14.12 7.09
N GLY A 56 -16.47 -12.90 7.12
CA GLY A 56 -17.71 -12.60 7.80
C GLY A 56 -18.71 -13.60 7.27
N TYR A 57 -19.00 -14.60 8.10
CA TYR A 57 -20.10 -15.52 7.93
C TYR A 57 -21.38 -14.69 7.91
N GLU A 58 -21.73 -14.18 6.75
CA GLU A 58 -23.11 -14.02 6.31
C GLU A 58 -23.33 -15.15 5.28
N ASP A 59 -23.25 -16.40 5.71
CA ASP A 59 -24.44 -17.22 5.95
C ASP A 59 -25.76 -16.44 6.09
N ASP A 60 -26.21 -15.76 5.03
CA ASP A 60 -27.65 -15.63 4.77
C ASP A 60 -27.96 -15.22 3.31
N GLY A 61 -28.17 -16.22 2.44
CA GLY A 61 -28.74 -15.94 1.11
C GLY A 61 -28.62 -17.05 0.07
N MET A 62 -27.88 -18.12 0.34
CA MET A 62 -27.65 -19.18 -0.65
C MET A 62 -27.83 -20.57 -0.05
N MET A 63 -29.01 -20.86 0.51
CA MET A 63 -29.59 -22.21 0.48
C MET A 63 -31.05 -22.18 0.95
N GLY A 64 -31.96 -22.38 0.00
CA GLY A 64 -33.38 -22.57 0.23
C GLY A 64 -33.99 -23.19 -1.02
N HIS A 65 -33.63 -24.45 -1.26
CA HIS A 65 -34.41 -25.32 -2.15
C HIS A 65 -35.78 -25.51 -1.51
N ASP A 66 -36.67 -24.54 -1.73
CA ASP A 66 -38.08 -24.74 -1.46
C ASP A 66 -38.65 -25.45 -2.68
N ASP A 67 -38.69 -26.78 -2.56
CA ASP A 67 -39.59 -27.64 -3.31
C ASP A 67 -40.98 -26.98 -3.38
N GLU A 68 -41.36 -26.45 -4.55
CA GLU A 68 -42.77 -26.34 -4.91
C GLU A 68 -43.12 -27.48 -5.86
N TYR A 69 -43.98 -28.35 -5.33
CA TYR A 69 -44.51 -29.57 -5.91
C TYR A 69 -45.22 -29.37 -7.26
N VAL A 70 -45.04 -30.38 -8.13
CA VAL A 70 -45.85 -30.82 -9.28
C VAL A 70 -47.25 -30.19 -9.40
N PHE A 71 -47.52 -29.53 -10.54
CA PHE A 71 -48.75 -29.67 -11.34
C PHE A 71 -48.48 -29.48 -12.82
#